data_AF-A0A7X9HE73-F1
#
_entry.id   AF-A0A7X9HE73-F1
#
_cell.length_a   1.000
_cell.length_b   1.000
_cell.length_c   1.000
_cell.angle_alpha   90.00
_cell.angle_beta   90.00
_cell.angle_gamma   90.00
#
_symmetry.space_group_name_H-M   'P 1'
#
loop_
_entity.id
_entity.type
_entity.pdbx_description
1 polymer ?
#
loop_
_entity_poly.entity_id
_entity_poly.type
_entity_poly.pdbx_seq_one_letter_code
_entity_poly.pdbx_strand_id
1 'polypeptide(L)' 'MLKEGYLFLNDGKRFAIDGYYWTCGDSIEIYDDGEWLKGRIEANNDGQYYATDGLWVIYLKEGLKVRAVD' A
#
# COMPACT_ATOMS: atom_id res chain seq x y z
N MET A 1 -9.73 12.71 3.84
CA MET A 1 -9.65 13.15 2.44
C MET A 1 -9.04 12.00 1.66
N LEU A 2 -9.70 11.49 0.62
CA LEU A 2 -9.16 10.37 -0.16
C LEU A 2 -7.93 10.86 -0.94
N LYS A 3 -6.74 10.36 -0.61
CA LYS A 3 -5.51 10.62 -1.36
C LYS A 3 -5.22 9.42 -2.25
N GLU A 4 -5.26 9.61 -3.56
CA GLU A 4 -4.96 8.58 -4.57
C GLU A 4 -3.64 8.91 -5.26
N GLY A 5 -2.86 7.89 -5.63
CA GLY A 5 -1.61 8.09 -6.34
C GLY A 5 -0.93 6.79 -6.72
N TYR A 6 0.32 6.91 -7.16
CA TYR A 6 1.18 5.78 -7.46
C TYR A 6 2.26 5.69 -6.39
N LEU A 7 2.48 4.48 -5.87
CA LEU A 7 3.48 4.25 -4.83
C LEU A 7 4.88 4.64 -5.30
N PHE A 8 5.63 5.29 -4.42
CA PHE A 8 7.08 5.45 -4.49
C PHE A 8 7.70 5.08 -3.15
N LEU A 9 8.99 4.73 -3.15
CA LEU A 9 9.75 4.55 -1.92
C LEU A 9 10.34 5.90 -1.48
N ASN A 10 9.91 6.41 -0.33
CA ASN A 10 10.43 7.68 0.18
C ASN A 10 11.82 7.52 0.84
N ASP A 11 12.45 8.64 1.21
CA ASP A 11 13.76 8.67 1.86
C ASP A 11 13.82 7.87 3.18
N GLY A 12 12.66 7.68 3.82
CA GLY A 12 12.49 6.86 5.02
C GLY A 12 12.31 5.37 4.73
N LYS A 13 12.48 4.92 3.48
CA LYS A 13 12.25 3.55 3.02
C LYS A 13 10.84 3.04 3.28
N ARG A 14 9.85 3.94 3.20
CA ARG A 14 8.42 3.60 3.30
C ARG A 14 7.73 3.84 1.98
N PHE A 15 6.76 2.98 1.67
CA PHE A 15 5.86 3.19 0.55
C PHE A 15 4.96 4.39 0.83
N ALA A 16 4.87 5.28 -0.15
CA ALA A 16 4.20 6.56 -0.01
C ALA A 16 3.50 6.99 -1.30
N ILE A 17 2.54 7.90 -1.14
CA ILE A 17 2.01 8.80 -2.16
C ILE A 17 2.18 10.24 -1.67
N ASP A 18 1.78 11.23 -2.44
CA ASP A 18 2.03 12.63 -2.12
C ASP A 18 1.53 13.05 -0.71
N GLY A 19 2.50 13.30 0.18
CA GLY A 19 2.26 13.66 1.58
C GLY A 19 1.53 12.60 2.41
N TYR A 20 1.62 11.32 2.07
CA TYR A 20 1.10 10.21 2.88
C TYR A 20 2.00 8.98 2.73
N TYR A 21 2.32 8.30 3.82
CA TYR A 21 3.08 7.05 3.80
C TYR A 21 2.40 6.00 4.67
N TRP A 22 2.66 4.73 4.36
CA TRP A 22 2.12 3.60 5.10
C TRP A 22 3.17 2.94 6.00
N THR A 23 2.68 2.32 7.06
CA THR A 23 3.38 1.44 7.99
C THR A 23 2.55 0.19 8.25
N CYS A 24 3.15 -0.85 8.84
CA CYS A 24 2.42 -2.08 9.16
C CYS A 24 1.24 -1.78 10.09
N GLY A 25 0.07 -2.33 9.77
CA GLY A 25 -1.20 -2.06 10.45
C GLY A 25 -2.09 -1.04 9.74
N ASP A 26 -1.52 -0.18 8.89
CA ASP A 26 -2.30 0.83 8.17
C ASP A 26 -3.20 0.19 7.10
N SER A 27 -4.34 0.82 6.85
CA SER A 27 -5.23 0.44 5.74
C SER A 27 -4.74 1.04 4.42
N ILE A 28 -4.89 0.27 3.34
CA ILE A 28 -4.62 0.70 1.98
C ILE A 28 -5.67 0.14 1.04
N GLU A 29 -6.00 0.89 -0.01
CA GLU A 29 -6.73 0.34 -1.15
C GLU A 29 -5.83 0.31 -2.38
N ILE A 30 -5.70 -0.85 -3.02
CA ILE A 30 -4.88 -1.10 -4.21
C ILE A 30 -5.81 -1.25 -5.41
N TYR A 31 -5.48 -0.60 -6.52
CA TYR A 31 -6.20 -0.79 -7.77
C TYR A 31 -5.60 -1.99 -8.52
N ASP A 32 -6.40 -3.03 -8.70
CA ASP A 32 -6.02 -4.25 -9.41
C ASP A 32 -7.19 -4.72 -10.29
N ASP A 33 -6.89 -5.07 -11.54
CA ASP A 33 -7.85 -5.54 -12.57
C ASP A 33 -9.19 -4.77 -12.65
N GLY A 34 -9.15 -3.45 -12.52
CA GLY A 34 -10.35 -2.62 -12.63
C GLY A 34 -11.06 -2.32 -11.31
N GLU A 35 -10.67 -2.97 -10.22
CA GLU A 35 -11.31 -2.90 -8.91
C GLU A 35 -10.37 -2.34 -7.83
N TRP A 36 -10.97 -1.81 -6.75
CA TRP A 36 -10.23 -1.37 -5.56
C TRP A 36 -10.30 -2.44 -4.49
N LEU A 37 -9.14 -3.00 -4.14
CA LEU A 37 -9.00 -4.02 -3.11
C LEU A 37 -8.53 -3.37 -1.81
N LYS A 38 -9.34 -3.47 -0.75
CA LYS A 38 -8.99 -2.96 0.58
C LYS A 38 -8.24 -4.00 1.39
N GLY A 39 -7.05 -3.63 1.86
CA GLY A 39 -6.21 -4.48 2.69
C GLY A 39 -5.52 -3.70 3.81
N ARG A 40 -4.77 -4.45 4.62
CA ARG A 40 -3.87 -3.95 5.65
C ARG A 40 -2.43 -4.16 5.22
N ILE A 41 -1.57 -3.21 5.53
CA ILE A 41 -0.13 -3.28 5.26
C ILE A 41 0.54 -4.18 6.30
N GLU A 42 1.39 -5.07 5.83
CA GLU A 42 2.22 -5.97 6.63
C GLU A 42 3.62 -6.07 6.03
N ALA A 43 4.54 -6.70 6.76
CA ALA A 43 5.88 -7.01 6.28
C ALA A 43 6.25 -8.46 6.59
N ASN A 44 6.99 -9.11 5.67
CA ASN A 44 7.52 -10.45 5.90
C ASN A 44 8.86 -10.40 6.65
N ASN A 45 9.43 -11.56 6.97
CA ASN A 45 10.72 -11.67 7.67
C ASN A 45 11.91 -11.09 6.88
N ASP A 46 11.76 -10.91 5.57
CA ASP A 46 12.76 -10.30 4.68
C ASP A 46 12.59 -8.77 4.58
N GLY A 47 11.62 -8.20 5.29
CA GLY A 47 11.32 -6.76 5.29
C GLY A 47 10.58 -6.29 4.04
N GLN A 48 10.00 -7.19 3.24
CA GLN A 48 9.18 -6.84 2.09
C GLN A 48 7.76 -6.51 2.54
N TYR A 49 7.30 -5.31 2.18
CA TYR A 49 5.94 -4.88 2.48
C TYR A 49 4.94 -5.50 1.51
N TYR A 50 3.77 -5.86 2.03
CA TYR A 50 2.64 -6.34 1.26
C TYR A 50 1.33 -5.84 1.85
N ALA A 51 0.28 -5.82 1.04
CA ALA A 51 -1.09 -5.64 1.49
C ALA A 51 -1.82 -6.99 1.49
N THR A 52 -2.75 -7.16 2.42
CA THR A 52 -3.59 -8.35 2.52
C THR A 52 -4.91 -8.06 3.22
N ASP A 53 -5.97 -8.79 2.87
CA ASP A 53 -7.21 -8.89 3.66
C ASP A 53 -7.32 -10.23 4.43
N GLY A 54 -6.31 -11.09 4.34
CA GLY A 54 -6.28 -12.45 4.86
C GLY A 54 -6.54 -13.55 3.81
N LEU A 55 -7.08 -13.21 2.63
CA LEU A 55 -7.33 -14.14 1.52
C LEU A 55 -6.34 -13.97 0.38
N TRP A 56 -5.94 -12.74 0.08
CA TRP A 56 -4.94 -12.43 -0.95
C TRP A 56 -3.72 -11.70 -0.38
N VAL A 57 -2.64 -11.70 -1.15
CA VAL A 57 -1.39 -10.97 -0.83
C VAL A 57 -0.92 -10.24 -2.07
N ILE A 58 -0.71 -8.92 -1.95
CA ILE A 58 -0.12 -8.09 -3.00
C ILE A 58 1.13 -7.42 -2.45
N TYR A 59 2.29 -7.79 -2.97
CA TYR A 59 3.56 -7.16 -2.59
C TYR A 59 3.62 -5.72 -3.11
N LEU A 60 3.97 -4.80 -2.22
CA LEU A 60 4.10 -3.40 -2.57
C LEU A 60 5.34 -3.19 -3.43
N LYS A 61 5.16 -2.40 -4.48
CA LYS A 61 6.22 -1.97 -5.39
C LYS A 61 5.89 -0.58 -5.91
N GLU A 62 6.93 0.14 -6.33
CA GLU A 62 6.75 1.45 -6.96
C GLU A 62 5.87 1.34 -8.21
N GLY A 63 5.03 2.35 -8.44
CA GLY A 63 4.09 2.39 -9.55
C GLY A 63 2.78 1.62 -9.32
N LEU A 64 2.56 0.98 -8.18
CA LEU A 64 1.22 0.49 -7.83
C LEU A 64 0.28 1.66 -7.58
N LYS A 65 -0.90 1.61 -8.21
CA LYS A 65 -1.94 2.60 -8.01
C LYS A 65 -2.67 2.29 -6.70
N VAL A 66 -2.72 3.26 -5.80
CA VAL A 66 -3.23 3.10 -4.45
C VAL A 66 -4.02 4.32 -4.00
N ARG A 67 -4.82 4.16 -2.95
CA ARG A 67 -5.37 5.29 -2.21
C ARG A 67 -5.37 5.07 -0.70
N ALA A 68 -5.16 6.15 0.03
CA ALA A 68 -5.31 6.21 1.48
C ALA A 68 -6.80 6.30 1.83
N VAL A 69 -7.20 5.42 2.74
CA VAL A 69 -8.52 5.41 3.38
C VAL A 69 -8.32 5.91 4.82
N ASP A 70 -9.00 7.01 5.16
CA ASP A 70 -9.10 7.50 6.56
C ASP A 70 -9.85 6.50 7.45
#